data_AF-S5THB0-F1
#
_entry.id   AF-S5THB0-F1
#
_cell.length_a   1.000
_cell.length_b   1.000
_cell.length_c   1.000
_cell.angle_alpha   90.00
_cell.angle_beta   90.00
_cell.angle_gamma   90.00
#
_symmetry.space_group_name_H-M   'P 1'
#
loop_
_entity.id
_entity.type
_entity.pdbx_description
1 polymer ?
#
loop_
_entity_poly.entity_id
_entity_poly.type
_entity_poly.pdbx_seq_one_letter_code
_entity_poly.pdbx_strand_id
1 'polypeptide(L)'
;MDLPPPATVADVIADGAVAQADLDAVLAGASGTVTGVEYSGPQPTDPAEDALVDVRAHFSRSGSVPLRGVRVAVIRAGRWTWLTRRGADFPVPELSGAWPAADDLLRAARTLLGNVPVLLAPHSDGSTSVVAVDVPASTSDTRTAVLNGVAALDEALDAERALIGFAAARGLGIERTSFGVEYSDGVAVEIVDGRVVDIRGGASLAEVRADAVYTSEEHQLLLSGMFPQAQLQPDLRTGFGRLSGSHGAGLEVRSEILGVIVDEEWVWAWADPQLAGTPAAGPASVSARVRRFGGDNAIPAFVRPRTTLELARADALVEAAKPVAGLWAHLTAPLTPTVTGVFLLDAPALRLPGATEAAVRATLRTEAGRRVDQERAAVSYARFRRLPHRVADGVVHLQMPDTGNDVTVP
;
A
#
# COMPACT_ATOMS: atom_id res chain seq x y z
N MET A 1 -3.05 19.29 -23.39
CA MET A 1 -3.13 18.32 -22.29
C MET A 1 -4.01 19.01 -21.29
N ASP A 2 -5.27 18.60 -21.19
CA ASP A 2 -6.26 19.41 -20.48
C ASP A 2 -6.60 18.70 -19.18
N LEU A 3 -5.77 18.95 -18.17
CA LEU A 3 -6.17 18.79 -16.77
C LEU A 3 -7.21 19.88 -16.50
N PRO A 4 -8.47 19.54 -16.19
CA PRO A 4 -9.47 20.57 -15.91
C PRO A 4 -9.03 21.43 -14.71
N PRO A 5 -9.30 22.73 -14.74
CA PRO A 5 -8.97 23.60 -13.61
C PRO A 5 -9.62 23.04 -12.34
N PRO A 6 -8.92 23.06 -11.20
CA PRO A 6 -9.46 22.53 -9.94
C PRO A 6 -10.69 23.33 -9.52
N ALA A 7 -11.73 22.63 -9.08
CA ALA A 7 -12.98 23.22 -8.59
C ALA A 7 -13.14 23.07 -7.08
N THR A 8 -12.32 22.22 -6.45
CA THR A 8 -12.34 21.95 -5.01
C THR A 8 -10.93 21.87 -4.44
N VAL A 9 -10.79 21.89 -3.10
CA VAL A 9 -9.50 21.61 -2.44
C VAL A 9 -9.04 20.19 -2.74
N ALA A 10 -9.96 19.23 -2.79
CA ALA A 10 -9.65 17.83 -3.12
C ALA A 10 -9.01 17.69 -4.51
N ASP A 11 -9.49 18.45 -5.50
CA ASP A 11 -8.88 18.53 -6.83
C ASP A 11 -7.42 18.99 -6.77
N VAL A 12 -7.15 20.06 -6.02
CA VAL A 12 -5.78 20.59 -5.85
C VAL A 12 -4.88 19.60 -5.11
N ILE A 13 -5.41 18.90 -4.12
CA ILE A 13 -4.65 17.86 -3.40
C ILE A 13 -4.34 16.70 -4.37
N ALA A 14 -5.33 16.23 -5.13
CA ALA A 14 -5.15 15.16 -6.09
C ALA A 14 -4.05 15.50 -7.11
N ASP A 15 -4.07 16.71 -7.69
CA ASP A 15 -3.10 17.18 -8.68
C ASP A 15 -1.63 17.06 -8.22
N GLY A 16 -1.37 17.16 -6.91
CA GLY A 16 -0.03 17.06 -6.34
C GLY A 16 0.29 15.73 -5.65
N ALA A 17 -0.70 14.87 -5.40
CA ALA A 17 -0.59 13.76 -4.45
C ALA A 17 0.56 12.80 -4.77
N VAL A 18 0.67 12.35 -6.03
CA VAL A 18 1.69 11.38 -6.45
C VAL A 18 3.10 12.01 -6.41
N ALA A 19 3.25 13.23 -6.91
CA ALA A 19 4.55 13.92 -6.93
C ALA A 19 5.06 14.20 -5.51
N GLN A 20 4.16 14.61 -4.61
CA GLN A 20 4.51 14.90 -3.22
C GLN A 20 4.88 13.62 -2.46
N ALA A 21 4.15 12.52 -2.67
CA ALA A 21 4.45 11.25 -2.04
C ALA A 21 5.82 10.68 -2.48
N ASP A 22 6.18 10.81 -3.76
CA ASP A 22 7.51 10.42 -4.23
C ASP A 22 8.61 11.25 -3.55
N LEU A 23 8.44 12.57 -3.53
CA LEU A 23 9.38 13.48 -2.90
C LEU A 23 9.56 13.17 -1.40
N ASP A 24 8.46 12.93 -0.69
CA ASP A 24 8.48 12.57 0.73
C ASP A 24 9.18 11.22 0.95
N ALA A 25 8.94 10.23 0.08
CA ALA A 25 9.61 8.93 0.14
C ALA A 25 11.13 9.05 -0.07
N VAL A 26 11.57 9.81 -1.08
CA VAL A 26 13.00 10.05 -1.33
C VAL A 26 13.64 10.82 -0.17
N LEU A 27 12.99 11.88 0.31
CA LEU A 27 13.50 12.69 1.42
C LEU A 27 13.61 11.86 2.71
N ALA A 28 12.59 11.08 3.05
CA ALA A 28 12.60 10.19 4.21
C ALA A 28 13.68 9.11 4.09
N GLY A 29 13.90 8.57 2.89
CA GLY A 29 14.97 7.62 2.62
C GLY A 29 16.36 8.20 2.87
N ALA A 30 16.62 9.39 2.33
CA ALA A 30 17.93 10.05 2.38
C ALA A 30 18.23 10.72 3.75
N SER A 31 17.26 11.43 4.31
CA SER A 31 17.45 12.29 5.49
C SER A 31 16.75 11.78 6.74
N GLY A 32 15.79 10.87 6.62
CA GLY A 32 14.90 10.48 7.72
C GLY A 32 13.74 11.47 7.89
N THR A 33 13.05 11.37 9.03
CA THR A 33 11.95 12.26 9.40
C THR A 33 12.43 13.60 9.94
N VAL A 34 11.65 14.66 9.73
CA VAL A 34 11.87 15.97 10.37
C VAL A 34 11.56 15.86 11.86
N THR A 35 12.50 16.29 12.70
CA THR A 35 12.39 16.28 14.17
C THR A 35 12.33 17.68 14.79
N GLY A 36 12.65 18.72 14.00
CA GLY A 36 12.59 20.11 14.45
C GLY A 36 12.78 21.10 13.31
N VAL A 37 12.33 22.34 13.51
CA VAL A 37 12.42 23.42 12.52
C VAL A 37 12.74 24.73 13.24
N GLU A 38 13.82 25.40 12.85
CA GLU A 38 14.12 26.77 13.24
C GLU A 38 13.83 27.72 12.07
N TYR A 39 13.34 28.90 12.37
CA TYR A 39 12.88 29.87 11.38
C TYR A 39 13.57 31.21 11.55
N SER A 40 14.00 31.81 10.45
CA SER A 40 14.55 33.16 10.39
C SER A 40 13.88 33.90 9.22
N GLY A 41 13.06 34.90 9.56
CA GLY A 41 12.24 35.62 8.59
C GLY A 41 11.32 36.63 9.26
N PRO A 42 10.35 37.19 8.51
CA PRO A 42 9.40 38.15 9.06
C PRO A 42 8.59 37.60 10.23
N GLN A 43 8.22 38.49 11.15
CA GLN A 43 7.39 38.14 12.30
C GLN A 43 6.04 37.55 11.83
N PRO A 44 5.39 36.67 12.60
CA PRO A 44 4.11 36.06 12.22
C PRO A 44 2.99 37.06 11.89
N THR A 45 3.06 38.27 12.46
CA THR A 45 2.11 39.36 12.22
C THR A 45 2.38 40.18 10.96
N ASP A 46 3.53 39.97 10.31
CA ASP A 46 3.87 40.65 9.07
C ASP A 46 2.98 40.11 7.93
N PRO A 47 2.20 40.95 7.23
CA PRO A 47 1.29 40.52 6.17
C PRO A 47 1.99 40.29 4.82
N ALA A 48 3.33 40.43 4.73
CA ALA A 48 4.06 40.22 3.49
C ALA A 48 3.76 38.83 2.89
N GLU A 49 3.22 38.87 1.67
CA GLU A 49 2.97 37.69 0.84
C GLU A 49 4.28 37.16 0.26
N ASP A 50 4.37 35.83 0.13
CA ASP A 50 5.49 35.10 -0.46
C ASP A 50 6.86 35.54 0.09
N ALA A 51 6.93 35.88 1.38
CA ALA A 51 8.16 36.34 2.01
C ALA A 51 9.23 35.24 1.98
N LEU A 52 10.42 35.59 1.50
CA LEU A 52 11.59 34.71 1.54
C LEU A 52 12.10 34.55 2.97
N VAL A 53 12.42 33.32 3.33
CA VAL A 53 12.84 32.95 4.69
C VAL A 53 13.97 31.93 4.66
N ASP A 54 14.79 31.96 5.70
CA ASP A 54 15.77 30.92 5.97
C ASP A 54 15.20 29.96 7.03
N VAL A 55 15.31 28.67 6.77
CA VAL A 55 14.84 27.60 7.66
C VAL A 55 16.01 26.68 7.97
N ARG A 56 16.13 26.23 9.21
CA ARG A 56 17.00 25.11 9.57
C ARG A 56 16.13 23.94 9.98
N ALA A 57 16.07 22.93 9.12
CA ALA A 57 15.34 21.70 9.37
C ALA A 57 16.26 20.66 10.02
N HIS A 58 15.80 20.05 11.11
CA HIS A 58 16.48 18.97 11.79
C HIS A 58 15.86 17.65 11.34
N PHE A 59 16.69 16.74 10.84
CA PHE A 59 16.28 15.42 10.40
C PHE A 59 16.91 14.33 11.27
N SER A 60 16.20 13.22 11.43
CA SER A 60 16.63 12.10 12.30
C SER A 60 17.89 11.37 11.81
N ARG A 61 18.27 11.44 10.52
CA ARG A 61 19.50 10.80 10.00
C ARG A 61 20.56 11.79 9.53
N SER A 62 20.17 12.86 8.83
CA SER A 62 21.12 13.82 8.26
C SER A 62 21.44 15.01 9.17
N GLY A 63 20.77 15.12 10.33
CA GLY A 63 20.98 16.21 11.28
C GLY A 63 20.40 17.54 10.79
N SER A 64 21.08 18.64 11.08
CA SER A 64 20.60 19.99 10.77
C SER A 64 20.97 20.42 9.33
N VAL A 65 19.97 20.74 8.52
CA VAL A 65 20.13 21.20 7.14
C VAL A 65 19.58 22.64 6.99
N PRO A 66 20.39 23.61 6.53
CA PRO A 66 19.89 24.94 6.16
C PRO A 66 19.14 24.85 4.82
N LEU A 67 17.95 25.44 4.78
CA LEU A 67 17.05 25.49 3.63
C LEU A 67 16.60 26.93 3.41
N ARG A 68 16.29 27.25 2.15
CA ARG A 68 15.57 28.48 1.80
C ARG A 68 14.12 28.14 1.51
N GLY A 69 13.23 29.06 1.82
CA GLY A 69 11.82 28.86 1.57
C GLY A 69 11.03 30.14 1.39
N VAL A 70 9.74 29.93 1.17
CA VAL A 70 8.72 30.97 1.04
C VAL A 70 7.69 30.73 2.13
N ARG A 71 7.41 31.76 2.95
CA ARG A 71 6.31 31.70 3.91
C ARG A 71 5.00 31.89 3.17
N VAL A 72 4.13 30.88 3.21
CA VAL A 72 2.90 30.82 2.43
C VAL A 72 1.63 30.96 3.27
N ALA A 73 1.73 30.74 4.57
CA ALA A 73 0.64 30.96 5.50
C ALA A 73 1.17 31.11 6.94
N VAL A 74 0.27 31.55 7.83
CA VAL A 74 0.46 31.52 9.28
C VAL A 74 -0.76 30.85 9.92
N ILE A 75 -0.51 29.96 10.88
CA ILE A 75 -1.53 29.36 11.73
C ILE A 75 -1.48 30.03 13.09
N ARG A 76 -2.61 30.59 13.55
CA ARG A 76 -2.75 31.21 14.87
C ARG A 76 -4.09 30.84 15.49
N ALA A 77 -4.07 30.33 16.71
CA ALA A 77 -5.27 29.90 17.44
C ALA A 77 -6.19 28.98 16.60
N GLY A 78 -5.58 28.01 15.89
CA GLY A 78 -6.31 27.06 15.04
C GLY A 78 -6.88 27.64 13.73
N ARG A 79 -6.54 28.88 13.37
CA ARG A 79 -6.88 29.46 12.07
C ARG A 79 -5.67 29.57 11.15
N TRP A 80 -5.80 29.03 9.95
CA TRP A 80 -4.91 29.23 8.82
C TRP A 80 -5.21 30.57 8.14
N THR A 81 -4.18 31.34 7.81
CA THR A 81 -4.29 32.55 6.99
C THR A 81 -3.27 32.50 5.87
N TRP A 82 -3.73 32.53 4.62
CA TRP A 82 -2.87 32.53 3.44
C TRP A 82 -2.06 33.83 3.33
N LEU A 83 -0.79 33.68 2.99
CA LEU A 83 0.17 34.75 2.69
C LEU A 83 0.80 34.50 1.30
N THR A 84 0.00 34.01 0.36
CA THR A 84 0.39 33.79 -1.04
C THR A 84 -0.83 34.01 -1.93
N ARG A 85 -0.60 34.48 -3.17
CA ARG A 85 -1.68 34.65 -4.17
C ARG A 85 -1.78 33.50 -5.16
N ARG A 86 -0.91 32.49 -5.05
CA ARG A 86 -0.88 31.36 -6.01
C ARG A 86 -2.18 30.56 -6.06
N GLY A 87 -3.00 30.63 -5.02
CA GLY A 87 -4.34 30.01 -4.97
C GLY A 87 -5.49 30.92 -5.42
N ALA A 88 -5.25 32.23 -5.61
CA ALA A 88 -6.30 33.24 -5.72
C ALA A 88 -7.06 33.22 -7.06
N ASP A 89 -6.43 32.69 -8.11
CA ASP A 89 -7.02 32.63 -9.45
C ASP A 89 -7.91 31.39 -9.65
N PHE A 90 -7.92 30.46 -8.71
CA PHE A 90 -8.78 29.28 -8.76
C PHE A 90 -10.16 29.57 -8.18
N PRO A 91 -11.23 28.94 -8.71
CA PRO A 91 -12.59 29.06 -8.16
C PRO A 91 -12.77 28.23 -6.88
N VAL A 92 -11.78 28.21 -5.99
CA VAL A 92 -11.75 27.42 -4.75
C VAL A 92 -11.57 28.38 -3.56
N PRO A 93 -12.65 28.76 -2.84
CA PRO A 93 -12.61 29.77 -1.79
C PRO A 93 -11.56 29.52 -0.69
N GLU A 94 -11.36 28.24 -0.36
CA GLU A 94 -10.45 27.76 0.69
C GLU A 94 -8.98 28.09 0.44
N LEU A 95 -8.60 28.40 -0.81
CA LEU A 95 -7.22 28.73 -1.21
C LEU A 95 -6.87 30.21 -1.04
N SER A 96 -7.77 30.99 -0.43
CA SER A 96 -7.57 32.41 -0.15
C SER A 96 -8.15 32.80 1.22
N GLY A 97 -7.68 33.92 1.78
CA GLY A 97 -8.19 34.42 3.06
C GLY A 97 -7.82 33.54 4.25
N ALA A 98 -8.75 33.38 5.19
CA ALA A 98 -8.53 32.67 6.44
C ALA A 98 -9.58 31.59 6.71
N TRP A 99 -9.12 30.42 7.17
CA TRP A 99 -9.92 29.21 7.36
C TRP A 99 -9.53 28.48 8.64
N PRO A 100 -10.35 27.56 9.17
CA PRO A 100 -9.87 26.60 10.17
C PRO A 100 -8.63 25.88 9.66
N ALA A 101 -7.60 25.72 10.50
CA ALA A 101 -6.42 24.96 10.13
C ALA A 101 -6.80 23.48 9.94
N ALA A 102 -6.38 22.91 8.81
CA ALA A 102 -6.62 21.52 8.44
C ALA A 102 -5.45 21.00 7.60
N ASP A 103 -5.18 19.70 7.67
CA ASP A 103 -4.10 19.05 6.92
C ASP A 103 -4.30 19.18 5.40
N ASP A 104 -5.55 19.28 4.94
CA ASP A 104 -5.88 19.49 3.53
C ASP A 104 -5.36 20.83 3.00
N LEU A 105 -5.39 21.89 3.81
CA LEU A 105 -4.78 23.17 3.42
C LEU A 105 -3.25 23.08 3.32
N LEU A 106 -2.62 22.24 4.16
CA LEU A 106 -1.20 21.96 4.08
C LEU A 106 -0.84 21.24 2.77
N ARG A 107 -1.60 20.20 2.40
CA ARG A 107 -1.43 19.45 1.14
C ARG A 107 -1.68 20.34 -0.08
N ALA A 108 -2.73 21.16 -0.04
CA ALA A 108 -3.01 22.12 -1.12
C ALA A 108 -1.89 23.16 -1.26
N ALA A 109 -1.35 23.68 -0.15
CA ALA A 109 -0.22 24.61 -0.17
C ALA A 109 1.00 24.00 -0.87
N ARG A 110 1.29 22.71 -0.63
CA ARG A 110 2.36 21.98 -1.32
C ARG A 110 2.11 21.95 -2.83
N THR A 111 0.90 21.63 -3.28
CA THR A 111 0.59 21.59 -4.73
C THR A 111 0.77 22.96 -5.38
N LEU A 112 0.20 24.02 -4.79
CA LEU A 112 0.27 25.39 -5.31
C LEU A 112 1.71 25.91 -5.44
N LEU A 113 2.63 25.36 -4.64
CA LEU A 113 4.04 25.77 -4.59
C LEU A 113 4.94 24.83 -5.40
N GLY A 114 4.38 24.01 -6.29
CA GLY A 114 5.14 23.13 -7.18
C GLY A 114 5.54 21.81 -6.53
N ASN A 115 4.70 21.28 -5.64
CA ASN A 115 4.88 20.01 -4.94
C ASN A 115 6.09 19.93 -3.99
N VAL A 116 6.68 21.08 -3.64
CA VAL A 116 7.79 21.16 -2.70
C VAL A 116 7.36 20.81 -1.26
N PRO A 117 8.28 20.39 -0.39
CA PRO A 117 7.94 20.11 1.00
C PRO A 117 7.52 21.39 1.71
N VAL A 118 6.56 21.25 2.62
CA VAL A 118 6.12 22.35 3.48
C VAL A 118 6.41 21.97 4.94
N LEU A 119 7.08 22.89 5.64
CA LEU A 119 7.45 22.75 7.04
C LEU A 119 6.60 23.67 7.91
N LEU A 120 6.21 23.16 9.07
CA LEU A 120 5.58 23.93 10.14
C LEU A 120 6.67 24.46 11.07
N ALA A 121 6.81 25.78 11.12
CA ALA A 121 7.78 26.49 11.94
C ALA A 121 7.09 27.16 13.13
N PRO A 122 7.07 26.54 14.32
CA PRO A 122 6.43 27.11 15.50
C PRO A 122 7.18 28.34 16.03
N HIS A 123 6.44 29.31 16.55
CA HIS A 123 6.96 30.54 17.17
C HIS A 123 6.70 30.57 18.67
N SER A 124 7.44 31.41 19.38
CA SER A 124 7.31 31.58 20.84
C SER A 124 5.98 32.19 21.28
N ASP A 125 5.27 32.87 20.39
CA ASP A 125 3.94 33.45 20.65
C ASP A 125 2.79 32.44 20.44
N GLY A 126 3.11 31.19 20.14
CA GLY A 126 2.15 30.10 19.90
C GLY A 126 1.58 30.10 18.48
N SER A 127 1.99 31.00 17.60
CA SER A 127 1.69 30.91 16.17
C SER A 127 2.64 29.94 15.46
N THR A 128 2.33 29.57 14.22
CA THR A 128 3.17 28.69 13.39
C THR A 128 3.23 29.25 11.98
N SER A 129 4.43 29.51 11.47
CA SER A 129 4.60 29.82 10.04
C SER A 129 4.55 28.53 9.24
N VAL A 130 3.86 28.57 8.10
CA VAL A 130 3.86 27.50 7.10
C VAL A 130 4.81 27.91 5.99
N VAL A 131 5.85 27.11 5.76
CA VAL A 131 6.95 27.47 4.86
C VAL A 131 7.16 26.38 3.81
N ALA A 132 6.96 26.72 2.54
CA ALA A 132 7.37 25.90 1.42
C ALA A 132 8.90 26.03 1.25
N VAL A 133 9.63 24.93 1.30
CA VAL A 133 11.09 24.91 1.28
C VAL A 133 11.62 24.27 0.01
N ASP A 134 12.68 24.84 -0.53
CA ASP A 134 13.43 24.21 -1.61
C ASP A 134 14.36 23.15 -1.01
N VAL A 135 14.15 21.90 -1.40
CA VAL A 135 14.97 20.78 -0.97
C VAL A 135 15.63 20.17 -2.20
N PRO A 136 16.98 20.08 -2.24
CA PRO A 136 17.68 19.40 -3.33
C PRO A 136 17.47 17.89 -3.20
N ALA A 137 16.30 17.40 -3.60
CA ALA A 137 15.97 15.99 -3.65
C ALA A 137 15.98 15.51 -5.11
N SER A 138 16.66 14.40 -5.34
CA SER A 138 16.41 13.61 -6.56
C SER A 138 14.96 13.12 -6.55
N THR A 139 14.41 12.89 -7.74
CA THR A 139 13.12 12.20 -7.91
C THR A 139 13.40 10.76 -8.28
N SER A 140 12.49 9.85 -7.94
CA SER A 140 12.61 8.47 -8.37
C SER A 140 12.28 8.31 -9.87
N ASP A 141 12.55 7.12 -10.41
CA ASP A 141 12.01 6.75 -11.71
C ASP A 141 10.47 6.77 -11.67
N THR A 142 9.84 6.99 -12.83
CA THR A 142 8.39 7.17 -12.95
C THR A 142 7.59 6.06 -12.31
N ARG A 143 8.02 4.79 -12.45
CA ARG A 143 7.29 3.66 -11.92
C ARG A 143 7.31 3.64 -10.40
N THR A 144 8.49 3.82 -9.80
CA THR A 144 8.64 3.93 -8.35
C THR A 144 7.87 5.12 -7.80
N ALA A 145 7.91 6.27 -8.49
CA ALA A 145 7.18 7.47 -8.08
C ALA A 145 5.66 7.28 -8.10
N VAL A 146 5.12 6.66 -9.16
CA VAL A 146 3.70 6.30 -9.23
C VAL A 146 3.32 5.34 -8.11
N LEU A 147 4.15 4.32 -7.84
CA LEU A 147 3.90 3.37 -6.75
C LEU A 147 3.86 4.07 -5.38
N ASN A 148 4.82 4.96 -5.10
CA ASN A 148 4.85 5.76 -3.88
C ASN A 148 3.58 6.60 -3.74
N GLY A 149 3.17 7.26 -4.84
CA GLY A 149 1.95 8.03 -4.92
C GLY A 149 0.69 7.22 -4.63
N VAL A 150 0.50 6.11 -5.34
CA VAL A 150 -0.69 5.26 -5.20
C VAL A 150 -0.77 4.60 -3.82
N ALA A 151 0.38 4.28 -3.21
CA ALA A 151 0.45 3.74 -1.86
C ALA A 151 -0.02 4.75 -0.80
N ALA A 152 0.20 6.05 -1.05
CA ALA A 152 -0.16 7.15 -0.15
C ALA A 152 -1.49 7.84 -0.51
N LEU A 153 -2.03 7.57 -1.71
CA LEU A 153 -3.23 8.22 -2.22
C LEU A 153 -4.47 7.83 -1.41
N ASP A 154 -5.16 8.84 -0.89
CA ASP A 154 -6.46 8.71 -0.23
C ASP A 154 -7.51 8.21 -1.25
N GLU A 155 -8.33 7.23 -0.85
CA GLU A 155 -9.36 6.65 -1.70
C GLU A 155 -10.49 7.64 -2.04
N ALA A 156 -10.62 8.74 -1.29
CA ALA A 156 -11.56 9.82 -1.59
C ALA A 156 -11.09 10.76 -2.72
N LEU A 157 -9.81 10.69 -3.11
CA LEU A 157 -9.24 11.52 -4.17
C LEU A 157 -9.37 10.84 -5.54
N ASP A 158 -9.53 11.67 -6.58
CA ASP A 158 -9.55 11.19 -7.96
C ASP A 158 -8.14 10.72 -8.38
N ALA A 159 -7.97 9.41 -8.51
CA ALA A 159 -6.71 8.79 -8.88
C ALA A 159 -6.28 9.14 -10.31
N GLU A 160 -7.21 9.27 -11.25
CA GLU A 160 -6.88 9.63 -12.63
C GLU A 160 -6.36 11.08 -12.67
N ARG A 161 -7.05 11.99 -11.98
CA ARG A 161 -6.60 13.38 -11.81
C ARG A 161 -5.20 13.44 -11.21
N ALA A 162 -4.93 12.66 -10.16
CA ALA A 162 -3.61 12.61 -9.53
C ALA A 162 -2.50 12.12 -10.46
N LEU A 163 -2.78 11.14 -11.30
CA LEU A 163 -1.83 10.61 -12.30
C LEU A 163 -1.55 11.61 -13.43
N ILE A 164 -2.54 12.41 -13.83
CA ILE A 164 -2.38 13.49 -14.81
C ILE A 164 -1.58 14.66 -14.20
N GLY A 165 -1.91 15.06 -12.97
CA GLY A 165 -1.18 16.08 -12.22
C GLY A 165 0.30 15.72 -12.06
N PHE A 166 0.58 14.44 -11.80
CA PHE A 166 1.94 13.91 -11.79
C PHE A 166 2.65 14.01 -13.14
N ALA A 167 1.99 13.64 -14.25
CA ALA A 167 2.57 13.82 -15.59
C ALA A 167 2.95 15.28 -15.84
N ALA A 168 2.06 16.21 -15.51
CA ALA A 168 2.32 17.65 -15.66
C ALA A 168 3.51 18.10 -14.80
N ALA A 169 3.58 17.66 -13.53
CA ALA A 169 4.67 17.99 -12.62
C ALA A 169 6.03 17.44 -13.07
N ARG A 170 6.04 16.30 -13.79
CA ARG A 170 7.24 15.64 -14.30
C ARG A 170 7.58 16.02 -15.74
N GLY A 171 6.71 16.77 -16.43
CA GLY A 171 6.85 17.05 -17.85
C GLY A 171 6.71 15.82 -18.75
N LEU A 172 5.96 14.81 -18.32
CA LEU A 172 5.70 13.59 -19.07
C LEU A 172 4.47 13.76 -19.98
N GLY A 173 4.50 13.13 -21.16
CA GLY A 173 3.28 12.90 -21.92
C GLY A 173 2.42 11.85 -21.21
N ILE A 174 1.10 11.96 -21.33
CA ILE A 174 0.15 11.00 -20.77
C ILE A 174 -1.01 10.80 -21.74
N GLU A 175 -1.36 9.53 -21.98
CA GLU A 175 -2.49 9.11 -22.80
C GLU A 175 -3.48 8.32 -21.96
N ARG A 176 -4.78 8.61 -22.15
CA ARG A 176 -5.85 7.82 -21.55
C ARG A 176 -6.13 6.61 -22.43
N THR A 177 -6.22 5.44 -21.82
CA THR A 177 -6.59 4.19 -22.48
C THR A 177 -7.96 3.73 -21.99
N SER A 178 -8.50 2.67 -22.57
CA SER A 178 -9.74 2.04 -22.07
C SER A 178 -9.61 1.43 -20.68
N PHE A 179 -8.39 1.26 -20.17
CA PHE A 179 -8.10 0.57 -18.91
C PHE A 179 -7.37 1.44 -17.88
N GLY A 180 -7.09 2.72 -18.18
CA GLY A 180 -6.33 3.60 -17.30
C GLY A 180 -5.49 4.61 -18.08
N VAL A 181 -4.21 4.75 -17.74
CA VAL A 181 -3.30 5.75 -18.35
C VAL A 181 -1.95 5.16 -18.74
N GLU A 182 -1.31 5.75 -19.74
CA GLU A 182 0.05 5.40 -20.18
C GLU A 182 0.89 6.67 -20.30
N TYR A 183 2.08 6.66 -19.70
CA TYR A 183 3.04 7.75 -19.74
C TYR A 183 3.97 7.61 -20.96
N SER A 184 4.51 8.74 -21.43
CA SER A 184 5.40 8.78 -22.61
C SER A 184 6.70 8.00 -22.48
N ASP A 185 7.06 7.58 -21.26
CA ASP A 185 8.22 6.73 -20.98
C ASP A 185 7.88 5.23 -20.91
N GLY A 186 6.64 4.86 -21.22
CA GLY A 186 6.15 3.48 -21.31
C GLY A 186 5.60 2.92 -19.99
N VAL A 187 5.56 3.70 -18.90
CA VAL A 187 4.87 3.28 -17.68
C VAL A 187 3.35 3.32 -17.92
N ALA A 188 2.68 2.18 -17.73
CA ALA A 188 1.23 2.08 -17.86
C ALA A 188 0.58 1.69 -16.53
N VAL A 189 -0.54 2.33 -16.22
CA VAL A 189 -1.27 2.21 -14.97
C VAL A 189 -2.71 1.79 -15.28
N GLU A 190 -3.15 0.68 -14.69
CA GLU A 190 -4.53 0.22 -14.81
C GLU A 190 -5.38 0.80 -13.69
N ILE A 191 -6.53 1.38 -14.07
CA ILE A 191 -7.51 1.96 -13.16
C ILE A 191 -8.83 1.21 -13.33
N VAL A 192 -9.37 0.71 -12.23
CA VAL A 192 -10.69 0.09 -12.22
C VAL A 192 -11.50 0.63 -11.06
N ASP A 193 -12.73 1.07 -11.36
CA ASP A 193 -13.66 1.67 -10.39
C ASP A 193 -13.01 2.85 -9.62
N GLY A 194 -12.22 3.67 -10.32
CA GLY A 194 -11.52 4.83 -9.75
C GLY A 194 -10.25 4.50 -8.97
N ARG A 195 -9.87 3.21 -8.86
CA ARG A 195 -8.68 2.76 -8.11
C ARG A 195 -7.60 2.24 -9.03
N VAL A 196 -6.34 2.59 -8.75
CA VAL A 196 -5.18 1.95 -9.40
C VAL A 196 -5.03 0.51 -8.92
N VAL A 197 -5.13 -0.44 -9.84
CA VAL A 197 -5.06 -1.88 -9.56
C VAL A 197 -3.76 -2.53 -10.04
N ASP A 198 -3.09 -1.93 -11.03
CA ASP A 198 -1.82 -2.43 -11.58
C ASP A 198 -0.93 -1.29 -12.08
N ILE A 199 0.39 -1.49 -11.98
CA ILE A 199 1.42 -0.62 -12.55
C ILE A 199 2.41 -1.52 -13.31
N ARG A 200 2.29 -1.52 -14.64
CA ARG A 200 2.93 -2.52 -15.51
C ARG A 200 4.46 -2.55 -15.37
N GLY A 201 5.03 -3.73 -15.66
CA GLY A 201 6.48 -3.98 -15.71
C GLY A 201 7.00 -5.01 -14.70
N GLY A 202 6.12 -5.78 -14.04
CA GLY A 202 6.44 -6.79 -13.03
C GLY A 202 5.25 -7.73 -12.85
N ALA A 203 5.29 -8.58 -11.82
CA ALA A 203 4.14 -9.42 -11.50
C ALA A 203 2.95 -8.57 -11.07
N SER A 204 1.76 -8.82 -11.62
CA SER A 204 0.53 -8.15 -11.17
C SER A 204 -0.10 -8.87 -9.98
N LEU A 205 -1.00 -8.18 -9.26
CA LEU A 205 -1.76 -8.81 -8.18
C LEU A 205 -2.59 -10.00 -8.69
N ALA A 206 -3.20 -9.87 -9.87
CA ALA A 206 -4.01 -10.92 -10.49
C ALA A 206 -3.18 -12.19 -10.76
N GLU A 207 -1.95 -12.01 -11.23
CA GLU A 207 -1.00 -13.10 -11.47
C GLU A 207 -0.58 -13.80 -10.17
N VAL A 208 -0.26 -13.03 -9.13
CA VAL A 208 0.09 -13.57 -7.81
C VAL A 208 -1.08 -14.32 -7.19
N ARG A 209 -2.30 -13.80 -7.33
CA ARG A 209 -3.53 -14.48 -6.89
C ARG A 209 -3.72 -15.80 -7.64
N ALA A 210 -3.57 -15.79 -8.97
CA ALA A 210 -3.65 -17.00 -9.78
C ALA A 210 -2.68 -18.08 -9.30
N ASP A 211 -1.43 -17.69 -9.02
CA ASP A 211 -0.41 -18.62 -8.52
C ASP A 211 -0.72 -19.15 -7.10
N ALA A 212 -1.62 -18.48 -6.37
CA ALA A 212 -1.99 -18.85 -5.01
C ALA A 212 -3.24 -19.73 -4.89
N VAL A 213 -4.29 -19.47 -5.69
CA VAL A 213 -5.67 -19.94 -5.44
C VAL A 213 -5.75 -21.41 -5.00
N TYR A 214 -5.37 -22.34 -5.89
CA TYR A 214 -5.58 -23.77 -5.62
C TYR A 214 -4.62 -24.32 -4.57
N THR A 215 -3.38 -23.85 -4.55
CA THR A 215 -2.41 -24.27 -3.53
C THR A 215 -2.85 -23.80 -2.14
N SER A 216 -3.35 -22.57 -2.05
CA SER A 216 -3.95 -22.01 -0.85
C SER A 216 -5.13 -22.85 -0.38
N GLU A 217 -6.05 -23.17 -1.29
CA GLU A 217 -7.25 -23.96 -0.99
C GLU A 217 -6.90 -25.34 -0.45
N GLU A 218 -6.00 -26.10 -1.10
CA GLU A 218 -5.66 -27.44 -0.64
C GLU A 218 -5.08 -27.44 0.80
N HIS A 219 -4.26 -26.42 1.13
CA HIS A 219 -3.74 -26.28 2.50
C HIS A 219 -4.84 -25.90 3.50
N GLN A 220 -5.82 -25.08 3.10
CA GLN A 220 -6.95 -24.75 3.97
C GLN A 220 -7.90 -25.94 4.17
N LEU A 221 -8.11 -26.78 3.15
CA LEU A 221 -8.83 -28.05 3.26
C LEU A 221 -8.11 -29.01 4.22
N LEU A 222 -6.79 -29.14 4.10
CA LEU A 222 -5.99 -29.95 5.03
C LEU A 222 -6.11 -29.43 6.47
N LEU A 223 -5.91 -28.14 6.68
CA LEU A 223 -6.00 -27.51 8.00
C LEU A 223 -7.38 -27.74 8.62
N SER A 224 -8.45 -27.53 7.85
CA SER A 224 -9.84 -27.71 8.31
C SER A 224 -10.16 -29.18 8.63
N GLY A 225 -9.62 -30.11 7.85
CA GLY A 225 -9.79 -31.54 8.07
C GLY A 225 -9.02 -32.06 9.30
N MET A 226 -7.81 -31.57 9.53
CA MET A 226 -6.97 -31.99 10.66
C MET A 226 -7.33 -31.29 11.98
N PHE A 227 -7.73 -30.03 11.91
CA PHE A 227 -8.08 -29.21 13.06
C PHE A 227 -9.49 -28.60 12.87
N PRO A 228 -10.57 -29.39 12.97
CA PRO A 228 -11.91 -28.85 12.89
C PRO A 228 -12.15 -27.83 14.00
N GLN A 229 -12.68 -26.65 13.65
CA GLN A 229 -12.84 -25.49 14.55
C GLN A 229 -11.50 -25.02 15.14
N ALA A 230 -10.48 -24.92 14.29
CA ALA A 230 -9.15 -24.50 14.68
C ALA A 230 -9.16 -23.15 15.44
N GLN A 231 -8.44 -23.11 16.56
CA GLN A 231 -8.16 -21.90 17.32
C GLN A 231 -6.66 -21.73 17.48
N LEU A 232 -6.17 -20.52 17.26
CA LEU A 232 -4.78 -20.15 17.45
C LEU A 232 -4.63 -19.25 18.68
N GLN A 233 -3.68 -19.59 19.55
CA GLN A 233 -3.18 -18.70 20.60
C GLN A 233 -1.77 -18.24 20.19
N PRO A 234 -1.63 -17.07 19.55
CA PRO A 234 -0.35 -16.60 19.03
C PRO A 234 0.51 -15.95 20.12
N ASP A 235 1.83 -16.10 20.02
CA ASP A 235 2.82 -15.31 20.74
C ASP A 235 3.61 -14.43 19.75
N LEU A 236 3.23 -13.16 19.70
CA LEU A 236 3.83 -12.17 18.81
C LEU A 236 5.31 -11.88 19.10
N ARG A 237 5.82 -12.25 20.29
CA ARG A 237 7.22 -12.04 20.66
C ARG A 237 8.13 -13.08 20.04
N THR A 238 7.64 -14.32 19.93
CA THR A 238 8.42 -15.46 19.45
C THR A 238 8.12 -15.80 17.99
N GLY A 239 6.95 -15.40 17.46
CA GLY A 239 6.49 -15.79 16.13
C GLY A 239 5.99 -17.24 16.08
N PHE A 240 5.67 -17.81 17.24
CA PHE A 240 5.06 -19.13 17.40
C PHE A 240 3.71 -19.00 18.08
N GLY A 241 2.92 -20.06 18.01
CA GLY A 241 1.60 -20.11 18.63
C GLY A 241 1.17 -21.53 18.92
N ARG A 242 0.12 -21.66 19.72
CA ARG A 242 -0.52 -22.96 20.00
C ARG A 242 -1.79 -23.07 19.15
N LEU A 243 -1.75 -23.97 18.18
CA LEU A 243 -2.89 -24.38 17.37
C LEU A 243 -3.65 -25.48 18.09
N SER A 244 -4.96 -25.33 18.23
CA SER A 244 -5.85 -26.35 18.82
C SER A 244 -7.05 -26.57 17.92
N GLY A 245 -7.65 -27.75 18.00
CA GLY A 245 -8.92 -28.06 17.33
C GLY A 245 -9.87 -28.73 18.31
N SER A 246 -11.08 -29.04 17.86
CA SER A 246 -12.17 -29.59 18.68
C SER A 246 -11.85 -30.89 19.45
N HIS A 247 -10.87 -31.69 19.01
CA HIS A 247 -10.63 -33.05 19.55
C HIS A 247 -9.16 -33.37 19.89
N GLY A 248 -8.27 -32.38 20.01
CA GLY A 248 -6.82 -32.63 20.09
C GLY A 248 -6.06 -31.82 21.13
N ALA A 249 -4.90 -32.36 21.54
CA ALA A 249 -3.89 -31.61 22.27
C ALA A 249 -3.31 -30.50 21.35
N GLY A 250 -3.00 -29.34 21.92
CA GLY A 250 -2.50 -28.20 21.13
C GLY A 250 -1.15 -28.48 20.48
N LEU A 251 -1.05 -28.22 19.17
CA LEU A 251 0.16 -28.27 18.36
C LEU A 251 0.88 -26.92 18.43
N GLU A 252 2.18 -26.94 18.69
CA GLU A 252 3.02 -25.75 18.50
C GLU A 252 3.26 -25.54 17.00
N VAL A 253 2.98 -24.33 16.52
CA VAL A 253 3.13 -23.94 15.12
C VAL A 253 3.91 -22.64 15.04
N ARG A 254 4.67 -22.45 13.97
CA ARG A 254 5.12 -21.11 13.60
C ARG A 254 3.89 -20.32 13.19
N SER A 255 3.73 -19.12 13.72
CA SER A 255 2.59 -18.23 13.45
C SER A 255 3.11 -16.80 13.22
N GLU A 256 3.25 -16.44 11.94
CA GLU A 256 3.66 -15.10 11.56
C GLU A 256 2.44 -14.24 11.24
N ILE A 257 2.33 -13.07 11.88
CA ILE A 257 1.25 -12.13 11.60
C ILE A 257 1.47 -11.46 10.24
N LEU A 258 0.43 -11.49 9.41
CA LEU A 258 0.39 -10.85 8.10
C LEU A 258 -0.17 -9.42 8.21
N GLY A 259 -1.25 -9.28 8.96
CA GLY A 259 -1.98 -8.05 9.16
C GLY A 259 -2.97 -8.18 10.31
N VAL A 260 -3.63 -7.08 10.60
CA VAL A 260 -4.72 -7.00 11.56
C VAL A 260 -5.97 -6.47 10.88
N ILE A 261 -7.11 -6.86 11.42
CA ILE A 261 -8.41 -6.32 11.10
C ILE A 261 -8.85 -5.53 12.34
N VAL A 262 -9.07 -4.23 12.17
CA VAL A 262 -9.58 -3.33 13.19
C VAL A 262 -10.84 -2.70 12.62
N ASP A 263 -11.96 -2.91 13.29
CA ASP A 263 -13.29 -2.58 12.76
C ASP A 263 -13.49 -3.21 11.36
N GLU A 264 -13.66 -2.38 10.32
CA GLU A 264 -13.82 -2.81 8.92
C GLU A 264 -12.60 -2.43 8.05
N GLU A 265 -11.43 -2.26 8.67
CA GLU A 265 -10.18 -1.96 7.97
C GLU A 265 -9.18 -3.12 8.07
N TRP A 266 -8.54 -3.43 6.95
CA TRP A 266 -7.33 -4.23 6.89
C TRP A 266 -6.11 -3.33 7.05
N VAL A 267 -5.24 -3.64 8.01
CA VAL A 267 -3.95 -2.96 8.19
C VAL A 267 -2.85 -4.01 8.11
N TRP A 268 -1.86 -3.80 7.24
CA TRP A 268 -0.71 -4.69 7.18
C TRP A 268 0.10 -4.61 8.48
N ALA A 269 0.66 -5.73 8.94
CA ALA A 269 1.39 -5.74 10.21
C ALA A 269 2.63 -4.82 10.19
N TRP A 270 3.27 -4.63 9.03
CA TRP A 270 4.37 -3.68 8.87
C TRP A 270 3.93 -2.21 9.02
N ALA A 271 2.65 -1.93 8.87
CA ALA A 271 2.05 -0.59 8.91
C ALA A 271 1.32 -0.30 10.22
N ASP A 272 1.09 -1.30 11.07
CA ASP A 272 0.38 -1.15 12.33
C ASP A 272 1.27 -0.46 13.39
N PRO A 273 0.89 0.73 13.89
CA PRO A 273 1.64 1.43 14.93
C PRO A 273 1.77 0.66 16.25
N GLN A 274 0.81 -0.22 16.58
CA GLN A 274 0.85 -1.02 17.80
C GLN A 274 1.85 -2.18 17.71
N LEU A 275 2.20 -2.60 16.50
CA LEU A 275 3.21 -3.63 16.25
C LEU A 275 4.59 -3.04 15.98
N ALA A 276 4.69 -1.71 15.79
CA ALA A 276 5.94 -1.02 15.52
C ALA A 276 7.00 -1.33 16.62
N GLY A 277 8.21 -1.70 16.19
CA GLY A 277 9.30 -2.07 17.10
C GLY A 277 9.25 -3.50 17.64
N THR A 278 8.22 -4.29 17.31
CA THR A 278 8.18 -5.73 17.60
C THR A 278 8.76 -6.56 16.46
N PRO A 279 9.20 -7.81 16.70
CA PRO A 279 9.60 -8.73 15.63
C PRO A 279 8.48 -8.97 14.59
N ALA A 280 7.23 -8.87 15.01
CA ALA A 280 6.03 -9.10 14.21
C ALA A 280 5.86 -8.09 13.06
N ALA A 281 6.37 -6.86 13.22
CA ALA A 281 6.41 -5.82 12.19
C ALA A 281 7.85 -5.49 11.73
N GLY A 282 8.83 -6.28 12.15
CA GLY A 282 10.24 -6.05 11.83
C GLY A 282 10.58 -6.33 10.37
N PRO A 283 11.79 -5.94 9.89
CA PRO A 283 12.20 -6.13 8.49
C PRO A 283 12.23 -7.59 8.01
N ALA A 284 12.35 -8.54 8.94
CA ALA A 284 12.34 -9.98 8.65
C ALA A 284 10.93 -10.61 8.69
N SER A 285 9.91 -9.88 9.13
CA SER A 285 8.53 -10.38 9.24
C SER A 285 7.93 -10.72 7.87
N VAL A 286 6.95 -11.62 7.84
CA VAL A 286 6.24 -11.96 6.61
C VAL A 286 5.59 -10.76 5.93
N SER A 287 4.98 -9.85 6.71
CA SER A 287 4.35 -8.65 6.19
C SER A 287 5.36 -7.71 5.53
N ALA A 288 6.56 -7.55 6.11
CA ALA A 288 7.64 -6.77 5.50
C ALA A 288 8.17 -7.39 4.20
N ARG A 289 8.23 -8.73 4.10
CA ARG A 289 8.58 -9.44 2.85
C ARG A 289 7.54 -9.18 1.77
N VAL A 290 6.25 -9.24 2.11
CA VAL A 290 5.15 -8.93 1.18
C VAL A 290 5.23 -7.48 0.70
N ARG A 291 5.47 -6.53 1.60
CA ARG A 291 5.68 -5.12 1.24
C ARG A 291 6.84 -4.96 0.26
N ARG A 292 7.99 -5.58 0.54
CA ARG A 292 9.17 -5.51 -0.33
C ARG A 292 8.87 -6.08 -1.71
N PHE A 293 8.24 -7.25 -1.78
CA PHE A 293 7.82 -7.85 -3.05
C PHE A 293 6.87 -6.93 -3.82
N GLY A 294 5.93 -6.28 -3.13
CA GLY A 294 5.05 -5.27 -3.69
C GLY A 294 5.81 -4.05 -4.23
N GLY A 295 6.84 -3.60 -3.53
CA GLY A 295 7.78 -2.57 -3.99
C GLY A 295 8.49 -2.97 -5.29
N ASP A 296 9.10 -4.15 -5.28
CA ASP A 296 9.91 -4.67 -6.38
C ASP A 296 9.07 -4.95 -7.66
N ASN A 297 7.78 -5.27 -7.50
CA ASN A 297 6.86 -5.57 -8.62
C ASN A 297 5.83 -4.46 -8.89
N ALA A 298 5.88 -3.35 -8.15
CA ALA A 298 4.89 -2.28 -8.19
C ALA A 298 3.42 -2.72 -8.00
N ILE A 299 3.16 -3.56 -7.00
CA ILE A 299 1.82 -4.03 -6.63
C ILE A 299 1.24 -3.13 -5.53
N PRO A 300 0.28 -2.22 -5.85
CA PRO A 300 -0.21 -1.24 -4.89
C PRO A 300 -0.79 -1.84 -3.61
N ALA A 301 -1.53 -2.94 -3.75
CA ALA A 301 -2.21 -3.61 -2.64
C ALA A 301 -1.28 -4.10 -1.53
N PHE A 302 0.00 -4.35 -1.84
CA PHE A 302 1.01 -4.82 -0.87
C PHE A 302 1.81 -3.68 -0.22
N VAL A 303 1.82 -2.48 -0.84
CA VAL A 303 2.57 -1.33 -0.32
C VAL A 303 1.68 -0.27 0.31
N ARG A 304 0.38 -0.28 0.02
CA ARG A 304 -0.60 0.56 0.71
C ARG A 304 -0.73 0.08 2.17
N PRO A 305 -0.59 0.94 3.18
CA PRO A 305 -0.55 0.53 4.59
C PRO A 305 -1.86 -0.07 5.10
N ARG A 306 -3.00 0.43 4.61
CA ARG A 306 -4.34 0.00 4.98
C ARG A 306 -5.32 0.09 3.82
N THR A 307 -6.40 -0.67 3.87
CA THR A 307 -7.54 -0.56 2.95
C THR A 307 -8.78 -1.10 3.65
N THR A 308 -9.96 -0.93 3.06
CA THR A 308 -11.19 -1.50 3.62
C THR A 308 -11.12 -3.03 3.61
N LEU A 309 -11.78 -3.67 4.57
CA LEU A 309 -11.85 -5.12 4.66
C LEU A 309 -12.56 -5.72 3.43
N GLU A 310 -13.52 -5.00 2.85
CA GLU A 310 -14.18 -5.36 1.60
C GLU A 310 -13.17 -5.46 0.44
N LEU A 311 -12.34 -4.43 0.24
CA LEU A 311 -11.32 -4.43 -0.79
C LEU A 311 -10.25 -5.48 -0.53
N ALA A 312 -9.82 -5.65 0.72
CA ALA A 312 -8.87 -6.70 1.09
C ALA A 312 -9.37 -8.11 0.75
N ARG A 313 -10.67 -8.36 0.91
CA ARG A 313 -11.33 -9.61 0.52
C ARG A 313 -11.46 -9.74 -1.00
N ALA A 314 -11.88 -8.68 -1.69
CA ALA A 314 -12.00 -8.66 -3.14
C ALA A 314 -10.65 -8.95 -3.82
N ASP A 315 -9.58 -8.38 -3.28
CA ASP A 315 -8.20 -8.57 -3.72
C ASP A 315 -7.58 -9.88 -3.18
N ALA A 316 -8.27 -10.63 -2.31
CA ALA A 316 -7.79 -11.85 -1.68
C ALA A 316 -6.37 -11.69 -1.08
N LEU A 317 -6.15 -10.63 -0.30
CA LEU A 317 -4.79 -10.24 0.15
C LEU A 317 -4.10 -11.33 0.98
N VAL A 318 -4.86 -12.12 1.73
CA VAL A 318 -4.32 -13.23 2.52
C VAL A 318 -3.77 -14.30 1.60
N GLU A 319 -4.52 -14.71 0.58
CA GLU A 319 -4.14 -15.69 -0.42
C GLU A 319 -2.97 -15.19 -1.26
N ALA A 320 -3.05 -13.94 -1.74
CA ALA A 320 -2.02 -13.32 -2.56
C ALA A 320 -0.67 -13.17 -1.82
N ALA A 321 -0.68 -13.07 -0.49
CA ALA A 321 0.54 -13.04 0.29
C ALA A 321 1.24 -14.40 0.40
N LYS A 322 0.54 -15.53 0.24
CA LYS A 322 1.07 -16.88 0.50
C LYS A 322 2.24 -17.28 -0.41
N PRO A 323 2.19 -17.07 -1.74
CA PRO A 323 3.32 -17.39 -2.62
C PRO A 323 4.58 -16.59 -2.26
N VAL A 324 4.41 -15.33 -1.85
CA VAL A 324 5.51 -14.45 -1.43
C VAL A 324 6.07 -14.89 -0.07
N ALA A 325 5.19 -15.28 0.85
CA ALA A 325 5.55 -15.71 2.18
C ALA A 325 6.21 -17.11 2.21
N GLY A 326 5.84 -17.99 1.27
CA GLY A 326 6.15 -19.41 1.32
C GLY A 326 5.35 -20.17 2.40
N LEU A 327 4.26 -19.57 2.91
CA LEU A 327 3.43 -20.10 3.99
C LEU A 327 1.99 -20.19 3.49
N TRP A 328 1.40 -21.38 3.51
CA TRP A 328 0.16 -21.66 2.77
C TRP A 328 -1.09 -21.83 3.66
N ALA A 329 -0.91 -22.22 4.91
CA ALA A 329 -1.99 -22.30 5.88
C ALA A 329 -2.18 -20.94 6.57
N HIS A 330 -3.42 -20.56 6.87
CA HIS A 330 -3.70 -19.35 7.65
C HIS A 330 -4.88 -19.52 8.61
N LEU A 331 -4.87 -18.73 9.69
CA LEU A 331 -5.98 -18.55 10.62
C LEU A 331 -6.09 -17.10 11.06
N THR A 332 -7.24 -16.75 11.58
CA THR A 332 -7.44 -15.52 12.35
C THR A 332 -7.47 -15.82 13.84
N ALA A 333 -7.01 -14.87 14.66
CA ALA A 333 -7.11 -14.96 16.12
C ALA A 333 -7.33 -13.58 16.72
N PRO A 334 -8.17 -13.45 17.77
CA PRO A 334 -8.33 -12.19 18.48
C PRO A 334 -7.01 -11.82 19.18
N LEU A 335 -6.53 -10.60 18.94
CA LEU A 335 -5.42 -9.99 19.68
C LEU A 335 -5.95 -9.17 20.86
N THR A 336 -7.09 -8.50 20.65
CA THR A 336 -7.86 -7.77 21.65
C THR A 336 -9.36 -7.98 21.35
N PRO A 337 -10.28 -7.44 22.16
CA PRO A 337 -11.72 -7.51 21.84
C PRO A 337 -12.13 -6.85 20.52
N THR A 338 -11.32 -5.93 19.98
CA THR A 338 -11.64 -5.16 18.76
C THR A 338 -10.64 -5.37 17.63
N VAL A 339 -9.57 -6.14 17.87
CA VAL A 339 -8.49 -6.36 16.91
C VAL A 339 -8.33 -7.86 16.65
N THR A 340 -8.47 -8.25 15.40
CA THR A 340 -8.25 -9.62 14.94
C THR A 340 -6.96 -9.69 14.13
N GLY A 341 -6.00 -10.50 14.57
CA GLY A 341 -4.80 -10.77 13.79
C GLY A 341 -5.04 -11.85 12.74
N VAL A 342 -4.39 -11.71 11.58
CA VAL A 342 -4.37 -12.72 10.51
C VAL A 342 -2.97 -13.31 10.43
N PHE A 343 -2.88 -14.63 10.57
CA PHE A 343 -1.62 -15.36 10.75
C PHE A 343 -1.40 -16.37 9.65
N LEU A 344 -0.19 -16.39 9.09
CA LEU A 344 0.29 -17.49 8.26
C LEU A 344 1.00 -18.52 9.14
N LEU A 345 0.70 -19.79 8.89
CA LEU A 345 1.09 -20.90 9.75
C LEU A 345 2.06 -21.84 9.03
N ASP A 346 3.02 -22.37 9.79
CA ASP A 346 3.85 -23.49 9.36
C ASP A 346 4.08 -24.49 10.50
N ALA A 347 3.93 -25.76 10.16
CA ALA A 347 4.31 -26.89 10.99
C ALA A 347 4.43 -28.14 10.11
N PRO A 348 5.27 -29.13 10.48
CA PRO A 348 5.37 -30.38 9.73
C PRO A 348 4.03 -31.09 9.49
N ALA A 349 3.11 -30.99 10.45
CA ALA A 349 1.77 -31.57 10.36
C ALA A 349 0.86 -30.87 9.35
N LEU A 350 1.17 -29.63 8.95
CA LEU A 350 0.39 -28.85 7.96
C LEU A 350 0.92 -29.00 6.53
N ARG A 351 1.92 -29.86 6.31
CA ARG A 351 2.45 -30.14 4.97
C ARG A 351 1.48 -31.05 4.22
N LEU A 352 1.19 -30.70 2.97
CA LEU A 352 0.34 -31.53 2.13
C LEU A 352 0.92 -32.95 1.98
N PRO A 353 0.10 -34.01 2.13
CA PRO A 353 0.50 -35.36 1.76
C PRO A 353 0.72 -35.46 0.24
N GLY A 354 1.16 -36.64 -0.22
CA GLY A 354 1.22 -36.94 -1.65
C GLY A 354 -0.12 -36.64 -2.34
N ALA A 355 -0.07 -36.10 -3.56
CA ALA A 355 -1.27 -35.77 -4.31
C ALA A 355 -2.10 -37.02 -4.57
N THR A 356 -3.41 -36.92 -4.33
CA THR A 356 -4.39 -37.95 -4.69
C THR A 356 -5.43 -37.33 -5.61
N GLU A 357 -6.02 -38.14 -6.50
CA GLU A 357 -7.08 -37.66 -7.40
C GLU A 357 -8.22 -37.02 -6.61
N ALA A 358 -8.59 -37.59 -5.45
CA ALA A 358 -9.66 -37.06 -4.60
C ALA A 358 -9.33 -35.66 -4.05
N ALA A 359 -8.11 -35.45 -3.53
CA ALA A 359 -7.69 -34.15 -3.02
C ALA A 359 -7.61 -33.11 -4.14
N VAL A 360 -7.00 -33.47 -5.28
CA VAL A 360 -6.89 -32.57 -6.44
C VAL A 360 -8.27 -32.17 -6.95
N ARG A 361 -9.20 -33.12 -7.11
CA ARG A 361 -10.57 -32.81 -7.54
C ARG A 361 -11.33 -31.96 -6.52
N ALA A 362 -11.08 -32.14 -5.22
CA ALA A 362 -11.70 -31.29 -4.20
C ALA A 362 -11.20 -29.85 -4.31
N THR A 363 -9.88 -29.67 -4.45
CA THR A 363 -9.25 -28.35 -4.61
C THR A 363 -9.70 -27.61 -5.86
N LEU A 364 -9.74 -28.30 -7.01
CA LEU A 364 -10.06 -27.69 -8.30
C LEU A 364 -11.56 -27.37 -8.49
N ARG A 365 -12.40 -27.74 -7.52
CA ARG A 365 -13.82 -27.30 -7.49
C ARG A 365 -13.97 -25.86 -7.00
N THR A 366 -12.95 -25.32 -6.34
CA THR A 366 -12.98 -23.94 -5.86
C THR A 366 -12.91 -22.99 -7.04
N GLU A 367 -13.86 -22.06 -7.12
CA GLU A 367 -13.85 -21.04 -8.17
C GLU A 367 -12.68 -20.09 -7.95
N ALA A 368 -11.89 -19.83 -9.00
CA ALA A 368 -10.67 -19.03 -8.88
C ALA A 368 -10.90 -17.53 -8.59
N GLY A 369 -12.15 -17.11 -8.42
CA GLY A 369 -12.52 -15.72 -8.14
C GLY A 369 -12.39 -14.80 -9.35
N ARG A 370 -12.87 -13.56 -9.21
CA ARG A 370 -12.85 -12.59 -10.32
C ARG A 370 -11.41 -12.15 -10.65
N ARG A 371 -11.14 -11.94 -11.94
CA ARG A 371 -9.85 -11.46 -12.48
C ARG A 371 -8.66 -12.38 -12.16
N VAL A 372 -8.91 -13.68 -12.02
CA VAL A 372 -7.87 -14.69 -11.92
C VAL A 372 -7.84 -15.48 -13.22
N ASP A 373 -6.64 -15.62 -13.78
CA ASP A 373 -6.38 -16.49 -14.91
C ASP A 373 -6.42 -17.96 -14.44
N GLN A 374 -7.46 -18.68 -14.85
CA GLN A 374 -7.71 -20.05 -14.43
C GLN A 374 -6.69 -21.04 -15.00
N GLU A 375 -6.21 -20.82 -16.23
CA GLU A 375 -5.17 -21.64 -16.86
C GLU A 375 -3.88 -21.49 -16.05
N ARG A 376 -3.47 -20.26 -15.76
CA ARG A 376 -2.29 -19.97 -14.94
C ARG A 376 -2.42 -20.59 -13.56
N ALA A 377 -3.57 -20.45 -12.91
CA ALA A 377 -3.80 -21.03 -11.59
C ALA A 377 -3.64 -22.55 -11.58
N ALA A 378 -4.23 -23.24 -12.57
CA ALA A 378 -4.12 -24.69 -12.70
C ALA A 378 -2.69 -25.14 -13.01
N VAL A 379 -1.98 -24.45 -13.90
CA VAL A 379 -0.57 -24.72 -14.22
C VAL A 379 0.33 -24.48 -13.01
N SER A 380 0.12 -23.40 -12.27
CA SER A 380 0.90 -23.09 -11.06
C SER A 380 0.71 -24.15 -9.98
N TYR A 381 -0.54 -24.57 -9.76
CA TYR A 381 -0.87 -25.67 -8.86
C TYR A 381 -0.24 -27.00 -9.27
N ALA A 382 -0.30 -27.34 -10.56
CA ALA A 382 0.34 -28.54 -11.11
C ALA A 382 1.84 -28.54 -10.85
N ARG A 383 2.51 -27.40 -11.06
CA ARG A 383 3.95 -27.22 -10.77
C ARG A 383 4.23 -27.38 -9.28
N PHE A 384 3.42 -26.77 -8.42
CA PHE A 384 3.57 -26.88 -6.96
C PHE A 384 3.47 -28.35 -6.49
N ARG A 385 2.48 -29.08 -6.97
CA ARG A 385 2.27 -30.51 -6.65
C ARG A 385 3.17 -31.46 -7.45
N ARG A 386 3.96 -30.93 -8.40
CA ARG A 386 4.82 -31.69 -9.33
C ARG A 386 4.03 -32.71 -10.17
N LEU A 387 2.83 -32.33 -10.59
CA LEU A 387 1.97 -33.13 -11.44
C LEU A 387 2.37 -32.95 -12.91
N PRO A 388 2.47 -34.05 -13.69
CA PRO A 388 2.54 -33.94 -15.13
C PRO A 388 1.31 -33.20 -15.66
N HIS A 389 1.52 -32.20 -16.50
CA HIS A 389 0.44 -31.41 -17.08
C HIS A 389 0.72 -31.04 -18.54
N ARG A 390 -0.36 -30.83 -19.30
CA ARG A 390 -0.33 -30.25 -20.63
C ARG A 390 -1.50 -29.29 -20.81
N VAL A 391 -1.29 -28.25 -21.61
CA VAL A 391 -2.36 -27.33 -22.01
C VAL A 391 -2.72 -27.64 -23.46
N ALA A 392 -4.00 -27.86 -23.73
CA ALA A 392 -4.53 -28.11 -25.07
C ALA A 392 -5.89 -27.42 -25.21
N ASP A 393 -6.04 -26.60 -26.26
CA ASP A 393 -7.29 -25.89 -26.56
C ASP A 393 -7.85 -25.06 -25.38
N GLY A 394 -6.96 -24.45 -24.59
CA GLY A 394 -7.31 -23.66 -23.39
C GLY A 394 -7.67 -24.50 -22.16
N VAL A 395 -7.58 -25.84 -22.25
CA VAL A 395 -7.88 -26.75 -21.14
C VAL A 395 -6.57 -27.29 -20.57
N VAL A 396 -6.45 -27.25 -19.24
CA VAL A 396 -5.32 -27.83 -18.52
C VAL A 396 -5.63 -29.27 -18.14
N HIS A 397 -4.83 -30.20 -18.65
CA HIS A 397 -4.90 -31.63 -18.32
C HIS A 397 -3.83 -31.96 -17.28
N LEU A 398 -4.24 -32.54 -16.15
CA LEU A 398 -3.36 -32.96 -15.05
C LEU A 398 -3.41 -34.48 -14.90
N GLN A 399 -2.25 -35.13 -14.95
CA GLN A 399 -2.17 -36.58 -14.75
C GLN A 399 -2.02 -36.93 -13.27
N MET A 400 -2.92 -37.76 -12.75
CA MET A 400 -2.94 -38.14 -11.34
C MET A 400 -1.93 -39.25 -11.03
N PRO A 401 -1.09 -39.10 -10.00
CA PRO A 401 -0.01 -40.06 -9.73
C PRO A 401 -0.50 -41.37 -9.10
N ASP A 402 -1.63 -41.34 -8.41
CA ASP A 402 -2.22 -42.49 -7.70
C ASP A 402 -3.12 -43.34 -8.60
N THR A 403 -3.81 -42.74 -9.57
CA THR A 403 -4.75 -43.45 -10.45
C THR A 403 -4.31 -43.52 -11.91
N GLY A 404 -3.42 -42.62 -12.36
CA GLY A 404 -3.04 -42.47 -13.76
C GLY A 404 -4.08 -41.74 -14.63
N ASN A 405 -5.22 -41.34 -14.05
CA ASN A 405 -6.29 -40.64 -14.76
C ASN A 405 -5.94 -39.18 -15.05
N ASP A 406 -6.58 -38.62 -16.07
CA ASP A 406 -6.52 -37.18 -16.35
C ASP A 406 -7.65 -36.43 -15.60
N VAL A 407 -7.28 -35.35 -14.93
CA VAL A 407 -8.19 -34.34 -14.38
C VAL A 407 -8.06 -33.07 -15.23
N THR A 408 -9.19 -32.55 -15.72
CA THR A 408 -9.23 -31.38 -16.60
C THR A 408 -9.70 -30.14 -15.86
N VAL A 409 -9.05 -29.00 -16.09
CA VAL A 409 -9.49 -27.67 -15.68
C VAL A 409 -9.76 -26.85 -16.94
N PRO A 410 -10.99 -26.34 -17.13
CA PRO A 410 -11.34 -25.51 -18.28
C PRO A 410 -10.68 -24.13 -18.24
#